data_AF-A0A060YGI9-F1
#
_entry.id   AF-A0A060YGI9-F1
#
_cell.length_a   1.000
_cell.length_b   1.000
_cell.length_c   1.000
_cell.angle_alpha   90.00
_cell.angle_beta   90.00
_cell.angle_gamma   90.00
#
_symmetry.space_group_name_H-M   'P 1'
#
loop_
_entity.id
_entity.type
_entity.pdbx_description
1 polymer ?
#
loop_
_entity_poly.entity_id
_entity_poly.type
_entity_poly.pdbx_seq_one_letter_code
_entity_poly.pdbx_strand_id
1 'polypeptide(L)'
;MCVVCGSFGQGAEGRLLACSQCGQCYHPFCVNIKITRVVLSKGWRCLECTVCEACGQASDPGRLLLCDDCDISYHTYCLDPPLQTVPKGSWKCKWCVSCTQCGATSPGLRCDWQNHYTLCGPCGSLASCPVCMHSYREDELIVQCRQCDRWVHACCQGLNTDEEVENAADDGFDCTMCRTHALPSQGKTPDLAHTP
;
A
#
# COMPACT_ATOMS: atom_id res chain seq x y z
N MET A 1 3.67 5.15 34.62
CA MET A 1 3.90 6.60 34.46
C MET A 1 4.42 6.82 33.05
N CYS A 2 3.99 7.87 32.36
CA CYS A 2 4.53 8.25 31.06
C CYS A 2 5.98 8.72 31.20
N VAL A 3 6.91 8.17 30.44
CA VAL A 3 8.34 8.55 30.52
C VAL A 3 8.66 9.89 29.88
N VAL A 4 7.78 10.43 29.03
CA VAL A 4 7.98 11.73 28.36
C VAL A 4 7.58 12.90 29.27
N CYS A 5 6.44 12.79 29.97
CA CYS A 5 5.90 13.89 30.79
C CYS A 5 5.87 13.62 32.30
N GLY A 6 6.27 12.43 32.75
CA GLY A 6 6.33 12.08 34.17
C GLY A 6 4.97 11.96 34.87
N SER A 7 3.86 11.88 34.12
CA SER A 7 2.52 11.81 34.69
C SER A 7 1.77 10.54 34.32
N PHE A 8 0.71 10.21 35.08
CA PHE A 8 -0.22 9.13 34.76
C PHE A 8 -1.47 9.61 34.01
N GLY A 9 -1.68 10.92 33.90
CA GLY A 9 -2.90 11.52 33.36
C GLY A 9 -4.15 11.28 34.23
N GLN A 10 -5.29 11.82 33.79
CA GLN A 10 -6.60 11.58 34.39
C GLN A 10 -7.62 11.25 33.29
N GLY A 11 -8.56 10.34 33.57
CA GLY A 11 -9.60 9.95 32.62
C GLY A 11 -9.03 9.37 31.30
N ALA A 12 -9.58 9.80 30.16
CA ALA A 12 -9.15 9.32 28.85
C ALA A 12 -7.70 9.71 28.48
N GLU A 13 -7.18 10.80 29.07
CA GLU A 13 -5.82 11.29 28.85
C GLU A 13 -4.77 10.46 29.62
N GLY A 14 -5.19 9.64 30.58
CA GLY A 14 -4.32 8.70 31.29
C GLY A 14 -4.06 7.38 30.56
N ARG A 15 -4.54 7.22 29.32
CA ARG A 15 -4.26 6.01 28.54
C ARG A 15 -2.78 5.98 28.18
N LEU A 16 -2.12 4.91 28.60
CA LEU A 16 -0.72 4.65 28.32
C LEU A 16 -0.59 3.55 27.27
N LEU A 17 0.32 3.77 26.33
CA LEU A 17 0.82 2.77 25.40
C LEU A 17 2.17 2.27 25.93
N ALA A 18 2.30 0.98 26.16
CA ALA A 18 3.56 0.37 26.56
C ALA A 18 4.35 -0.04 25.32
N CYS A 19 5.65 0.27 25.30
CA CYS A 19 6.55 -0.27 24.29
C CYS A 19 6.65 -1.80 24.46
N SER A 20 6.47 -2.55 23.37
CA SER A 20 6.52 -4.02 23.40
C SER A 20 7.89 -4.61 23.71
N GLN A 21 8.96 -3.80 23.64
CA GLN A 21 10.34 -4.23 23.88
C GLN A 21 10.84 -3.87 25.28
N CYS A 22 10.77 -2.59 25.68
CA CYS A 22 11.32 -2.13 26.96
C CYS A 22 10.27 -1.97 28.07
N GLY A 23 8.98 -2.11 27.75
CA GLY A 23 7.88 -1.95 28.70
C GLY A 23 7.64 -0.52 29.18
N GLN A 24 8.45 0.46 28.75
CA GLN A 24 8.23 1.86 29.10
C GLN A 24 6.89 2.34 28.54
N CYS A 25 6.22 3.17 29.32
CA CYS A 25 4.89 3.66 29.00
C CYS A 25 4.93 5.10 28.48
N TYR A 26 4.10 5.37 27.49
CA TYR A 26 4.01 6.66 26.81
C TYR A 26 2.55 7.04 26.65
N HIS A 27 2.19 8.31 26.80
CA HIS A 27 0.91 8.76 26.30
C HIS A 27 0.96 8.81 24.77
N PRO A 28 -0.11 8.38 24.05
CA PRO A 28 -0.12 8.39 22.59
C PRO A 28 0.18 9.78 22.01
N PHE A 29 -0.35 10.84 22.62
CA PHE A 29 -0.09 12.22 22.20
C PHE A 29 1.33 12.69 22.51
N CYS A 30 1.99 12.18 23.56
CA CYS A 30 3.38 12.53 23.89
C CYS A 30 4.38 12.01 22.85
N VAL A 31 4.01 10.97 22.10
CA VAL A 31 4.84 10.37 21.05
C VAL A 31 4.19 10.50 19.66
N ASN A 32 3.16 11.33 19.54
CA ASN A 32 2.44 11.61 18.29
C ASN A 32 1.93 10.35 17.55
N ILE A 33 1.45 9.34 18.30
CA ILE A 33 0.91 8.10 17.71
C ILE A 33 -0.60 8.03 17.90
N LYS A 34 -1.31 7.63 16.84
CA LYS A 34 -2.74 7.28 16.93
C LYS A 34 -2.87 5.80 17.26
N ILE A 35 -3.70 5.47 18.25
CA ILE A 35 -3.95 4.07 18.62
C ILE A 35 -4.86 3.42 17.58
N THR A 36 -4.25 2.80 16.57
CA THR A 36 -4.94 2.05 15.53
C THR A 36 -4.99 0.55 15.86
N ARG A 37 -5.83 -0.22 15.15
CA ARG A 37 -5.86 -1.68 15.28
C ARG A 37 -4.49 -2.31 14.97
N VAL A 38 -3.71 -1.72 14.07
CA VAL A 38 -2.36 -2.21 13.72
C VAL A 38 -1.41 -2.01 14.88
N VAL A 39 -1.38 -0.82 15.49
CA VAL A 39 -0.59 -0.53 16.70
C VAL A 39 -0.87 -1.55 17.81
N LEU A 40 -2.14 -1.87 18.05
CA LEU A 40 -2.54 -2.81 19.09
C LEU A 40 -2.22 -4.27 18.76
N SER A 41 -2.38 -4.69 17.50
CA SER A 41 -2.20 -6.09 17.09
C SER A 41 -0.76 -6.47 16.78
N LYS A 42 0.07 -5.51 16.33
CA LYS A 42 1.49 -5.73 16.03
C LYS A 42 2.41 -5.35 17.18
N GLY A 43 1.90 -4.54 18.12
CA GLY A 43 2.70 -4.01 19.23
C GLY A 43 3.56 -2.83 18.75
N TRP A 44 3.41 -1.70 19.44
CA TRP A 44 4.21 -0.51 19.15
C TRP A 44 5.54 -0.53 19.89
N ARG A 45 6.58 0.00 19.24
CA ARG A 45 7.93 0.14 19.79
C ARG A 45 8.27 1.63 19.86
N CYS A 46 8.85 2.07 20.98
CA CYS A 46 9.34 3.44 21.11
C CYS A 46 10.57 3.65 20.22
N LEU A 47 10.93 4.91 19.98
CA LEU A 47 12.04 5.28 19.08
C LEU A 47 13.37 4.59 19.42
N GLU A 48 13.67 4.40 20.70
CA GLU A 48 14.88 3.73 21.18
C GLU A 48 14.86 2.20 20.94
N CYS A 49 13.68 1.62 20.72
CA CYS A 49 13.47 0.20 20.45
C CYS A 49 13.04 -0.08 19.00
N THR A 50 13.05 0.95 18.15
CA THR A 50 12.68 0.81 16.73
C THR A 50 13.75 0.02 16.00
N VAL A 51 13.30 -1.04 15.33
CA VAL A 51 14.10 -1.91 14.46
C VAL A 51 13.28 -2.25 13.23
N CYS A 52 13.95 -2.48 12.11
CA CYS A 52 13.31 -2.91 10.88
C CYS A 52 12.55 -4.23 11.11
N GLU A 53 11.28 -4.25 10.73
CA GLU A 53 10.37 -5.37 10.94
C GLU A 53 10.70 -6.60 10.06
N ALA A 54 11.52 -6.41 9.01
CA ALA A 54 11.96 -7.49 8.14
C ALA A 54 13.27 -8.15 8.60
N CYS A 55 14.27 -7.37 9.01
CA CYS A 55 15.61 -7.89 9.34
C CYS A 55 15.94 -7.85 10.84
N GLY A 56 15.11 -7.20 11.66
CA GLY A 56 15.30 -7.07 13.11
C GLY A 56 16.43 -6.12 13.52
N GLN A 57 17.07 -5.40 12.59
CA GLN A 57 18.21 -4.52 12.87
C GLN A 57 17.80 -3.05 12.97
N ALA A 58 18.53 -2.29 13.80
CA ALA A 58 18.43 -0.83 13.93
C ALA A 58 19.49 -0.07 13.10
N SER A 59 20.25 -0.77 12.25
CA SER A 59 21.28 -0.16 11.40
C SER A 59 20.68 0.84 10.41
N ASP A 60 21.52 1.66 9.77
CA ASP A 60 21.14 2.56 8.67
C ASP A 60 19.85 3.39 8.91
N PRO A 61 19.78 4.16 10.00
CA PRO A 61 18.57 4.91 10.35
C PRO A 61 18.13 5.89 9.25
N GLY A 62 19.06 6.40 8.44
CA GLY A 62 18.76 7.27 7.29
C GLY A 62 18.01 6.58 6.14
N ARG A 63 17.88 5.25 6.16
CA ARG A 63 17.07 4.47 5.20
C ARG A 63 15.95 3.69 5.89
N LEU A 64 15.69 3.97 7.16
CA LEU A 64 14.63 3.33 7.93
C LEU A 64 13.37 4.18 7.81
N LEU A 65 12.35 3.64 7.14
CA LEU A 65 11.04 4.25 7.01
C LEU A 65 10.19 3.90 8.22
N LEU A 66 9.41 4.86 8.72
CA LEU A 66 8.38 4.64 9.72
C LEU A 66 7.01 4.83 9.04
N CYS A 67 6.07 3.93 9.32
CA CYS A 67 4.71 4.05 8.83
C CYS A 67 3.97 5.19 9.54
N ASP A 68 3.40 6.13 8.79
CA ASP A 68 2.72 7.32 9.33
C ASP A 68 1.53 6.99 10.27
N ASP A 69 0.95 5.79 10.17
CA ASP A 69 -0.21 5.36 10.96
C ASP A 69 0.12 4.46 12.17
N CYS A 70 1.31 3.83 12.22
CA CYS A 70 1.60 2.82 13.23
C CYS A 70 3.06 2.73 13.71
N ASP A 71 3.96 3.55 13.17
CA ASP A 71 5.41 3.56 13.43
C ASP A 71 6.15 2.25 13.14
N ILE A 72 5.48 1.21 12.60
CA ILE A 72 6.20 0.01 12.17
C ILE A 72 7.17 0.40 11.07
N SER A 73 8.41 -0.04 11.25
CA SER A 73 9.54 0.45 10.47
C SER A 73 10.12 -0.61 9.53
N TYR A 74 10.64 -0.15 8.39
CA TYR A 74 11.29 -0.98 7.39
C TYR A 74 12.45 -0.22 6.76
N HIS A 75 13.57 -0.89 6.54
CA HIS A 75 14.57 -0.35 5.62
C HIS A 75 13.99 -0.28 4.21
N THR A 76 14.36 0.75 3.45
CA THR A 76 13.91 0.89 2.05
C THR A 76 14.22 -0.37 1.22
N TYR A 77 15.37 -1.00 1.46
CA TYR A 77 15.81 -2.21 0.76
C TYR A 77 15.27 -3.52 1.33
N CYS A 78 14.63 -3.50 2.51
CA CYS A 78 13.96 -4.66 3.09
C CYS A 78 12.48 -4.75 2.73
N LEU A 79 11.96 -3.76 1.99
CA LEU A 79 10.62 -3.80 1.41
C LEU A 79 10.58 -4.75 0.22
N ASP A 80 9.37 -5.18 -0.13
CA ASP A 80 9.09 -5.95 -1.34
C ASP A 80 7.94 -5.28 -2.11
N PRO A 81 8.22 -4.63 -3.26
CA PRO A 81 9.54 -4.43 -3.85
C PRO A 81 10.43 -3.43 -3.05
N PRO A 82 11.77 -3.55 -3.15
CA PRO A 82 12.69 -2.59 -2.53
C PRO A 82 12.53 -1.17 -3.08
N LEU A 83 12.61 -0.18 -2.19
CA LEU A 83 12.70 1.24 -2.56
C LEU A 83 14.15 1.69 -2.67
N GLN A 84 14.49 2.38 -3.76
CA GLN A 84 15.84 2.90 -4.00
C GLN A 84 16.18 4.09 -3.10
N THR A 85 15.18 4.90 -2.77
CA THR A 85 15.33 6.11 -1.96
C THR A 85 14.16 6.24 -0.98
N VAL A 86 14.38 6.98 0.11
CA VAL A 86 13.30 7.39 1.03
C VAL A 86 12.27 8.23 0.25
N PRO A 87 10.96 7.90 0.29
CA PRO A 87 9.92 8.70 -0.33
C PRO A 87 9.88 10.12 0.27
N LYS A 88 9.63 11.13 -0.57
CA LYS A 88 9.51 12.54 -0.12
C LYS A 88 8.21 12.84 0.62
N GLY A 89 7.21 11.97 0.50
CA GLY A 89 5.87 12.15 1.06
C GLY A 89 5.51 11.04 2.05
N SER A 90 4.23 10.96 2.36
CA SER A 90 3.68 9.94 3.28
C SER A 90 4.08 8.53 2.86
N TRP A 91 4.31 7.65 3.83
CA TRP A 91 4.51 6.23 3.59
C TRP A 91 3.69 5.41 4.60
N LYS A 92 2.98 4.40 4.08
CA LYS A 92 2.20 3.47 4.89
C LYS A 92 2.66 2.04 4.65
N CYS A 93 2.79 1.28 5.74
CA CYS A 93 3.09 -0.14 5.67
C CYS A 93 1.90 -0.95 5.14
N LYS A 94 2.18 -2.19 4.70
CA LYS A 94 1.17 -3.12 4.15
C LYS A 94 -0.01 -3.44 5.07
N TRP A 95 0.08 -3.16 6.37
CA TRP A 95 -1.02 -3.36 7.32
C TRP A 95 -1.92 -2.13 7.48
N CYS A 96 -1.42 -0.95 7.10
CA CYS A 96 -2.13 0.33 7.23
C CYS A 96 -2.74 0.81 5.92
N VAL A 97 -2.26 0.32 4.77
CA VAL A 97 -2.88 0.61 3.48
C VAL A 97 -4.26 -0.02 3.39
N SER A 98 -5.25 0.74 2.92
CA SER A 98 -6.61 0.24 2.69
C SER A 98 -7.37 1.17 1.75
N CYS A 99 -8.06 0.61 0.77
CA CYS A 99 -8.95 1.35 -0.11
C CYS A 99 -10.20 1.77 0.67
N THR A 100 -10.49 3.06 0.74
CA THR A 100 -11.67 3.58 1.46
C THR A 100 -12.98 3.28 0.75
N GLN A 101 -12.94 2.90 -0.52
CA GLN A 101 -14.13 2.58 -1.32
C GLN A 101 -14.53 1.10 -1.24
N CYS A 102 -13.56 0.17 -1.31
CA CYS A 102 -13.84 -1.27 -1.35
C CYS A 102 -13.18 -2.09 -0.22
N GLY A 103 -12.36 -1.46 0.63
CA GLY A 103 -11.67 -2.14 1.74
C GLY A 103 -10.48 -3.01 1.33
N ALA A 104 -10.10 -3.03 0.04
CA ALA A 104 -8.93 -3.77 -0.42
C ALA A 104 -7.66 -3.31 0.32
N THR A 105 -6.77 -4.24 0.65
CA THR A 105 -5.46 -3.96 1.29
C THR A 105 -4.29 -4.12 0.32
N SER A 106 -4.59 -4.22 -0.98
CA SER A 106 -3.61 -4.15 -2.05
C SER A 106 -4.06 -3.10 -3.08
N PRO A 107 -3.12 -2.51 -3.85
CA PRO A 107 -3.48 -1.52 -4.86
C PRO A 107 -4.19 -2.13 -6.08
N GLY A 108 -4.25 -3.46 -6.20
CA GLY A 108 -4.73 -4.17 -7.38
C GLY A 108 -3.60 -4.67 -8.28
N LEU A 109 -3.91 -5.58 -9.20
CA LEU A 109 -2.91 -6.17 -10.09
C LEU A 109 -2.25 -5.09 -10.96
N ARG A 110 -0.90 -4.99 -10.88
CA ARG A 110 -0.10 -4.03 -11.65
C ARG A 110 -0.58 -2.58 -11.49
N CYS A 111 -0.99 -2.24 -10.27
CA CYS A 111 -1.46 -0.92 -9.90
C CYS A 111 -0.62 -0.40 -8.75
N ASP A 112 -0.46 0.92 -8.71
CA ASP A 112 0.03 1.63 -7.54
C ASP A 112 -1.14 2.16 -6.72
N TRP A 113 -0.88 2.37 -5.43
CA TRP A 113 -1.79 3.06 -4.55
C TRP A 113 -1.97 4.52 -4.98
N GLN A 114 -3.20 5.01 -4.95
CA GLN A 114 -3.56 6.40 -5.23
C GLN A 114 -4.00 7.12 -3.94
N ASN A 115 -4.05 8.46 -3.98
CA ASN A 115 -4.51 9.31 -2.88
C ASN A 115 -3.87 8.97 -1.52
N HIS A 116 -2.54 8.91 -1.45
CA HIS A 116 -1.81 8.59 -0.22
C HIS A 116 -2.24 7.27 0.43
N TYR A 117 -2.30 6.20 -0.37
CA TYR A 117 -2.64 4.83 0.08
C TYR A 117 -4.09 4.63 0.53
N THR A 118 -5.01 5.45 0.04
CA THR A 118 -6.44 5.35 0.38
C THR A 118 -7.32 4.89 -0.78
N LEU A 119 -6.76 4.74 -1.99
CA LEU A 119 -7.53 4.33 -3.17
C LEU A 119 -6.75 3.31 -4.01
N CYS A 120 -7.34 2.15 -4.26
CA CYS A 120 -6.76 1.14 -5.14
C CYS A 120 -6.98 1.50 -6.62
N GLY A 121 -6.19 0.90 -7.51
CA GLY A 121 -6.26 1.10 -8.96
C GLY A 121 -7.65 0.91 -9.56
N PRO A 122 -8.35 -0.20 -9.30
CA PRO A 122 -9.72 -0.43 -9.78
C PRO A 122 -10.69 0.69 -9.35
N CYS A 123 -10.70 1.04 -8.07
CA CYS A 123 -11.57 2.09 -7.55
C CYS A 123 -11.21 3.48 -8.08
N GLY A 124 -9.92 3.81 -8.19
CA GLY A 124 -9.47 5.05 -8.81
C GLY A 124 -9.85 5.16 -10.27
N SER A 125 -9.85 4.04 -10.98
CA SER A 125 -10.26 3.99 -12.39
C SER A 125 -11.74 4.25 -12.62
N LEU A 126 -12.58 4.28 -11.58
CA LEU A 126 -13.99 4.68 -11.69
C LEU A 126 -14.16 6.19 -11.91
N ALA A 127 -13.18 7.00 -11.52
CA ALA A 127 -13.25 8.46 -11.63
C ALA A 127 -12.57 9.01 -12.89
N SER A 128 -11.52 8.34 -13.36
CA SER A 128 -10.75 8.77 -14.53
C SER A 128 -10.09 7.58 -15.22
N CYS A 129 -9.98 7.67 -16.55
CA CYS A 129 -9.32 6.66 -17.35
C CYS A 129 -7.81 6.66 -17.07
N PRO A 130 -7.21 5.53 -16.64
CA PRO A 130 -5.78 5.46 -16.31
C PRO A 130 -4.86 5.52 -17.53
N VAL A 131 -5.41 5.58 -18.74
CA VAL A 131 -4.63 5.67 -20.00
C VAL A 131 -4.44 7.11 -20.43
N CYS A 132 -5.54 7.89 -20.47
CA CYS A 132 -5.51 9.29 -20.89
C CYS A 132 -5.56 10.28 -19.71
N MET A 133 -5.83 9.80 -18.49
CA MET A 133 -6.01 10.60 -17.27
C MET A 133 -7.19 11.57 -17.29
N HIS A 134 -8.17 11.37 -18.18
CA HIS A 134 -9.39 12.18 -18.25
C HIS A 134 -10.55 11.50 -17.52
N SER A 135 -11.42 12.32 -16.91
CA SER A 135 -12.69 11.86 -16.32
C SER A 135 -13.66 11.39 -17.39
N TYR A 136 -14.54 10.45 -17.02
CA TYR A 136 -15.60 9.96 -17.91
C TYR A 136 -16.77 10.93 -18.01
N ARG A 137 -17.48 10.88 -19.14
CA ARG A 137 -18.71 11.64 -19.42
C ARG A 137 -19.86 10.69 -19.76
N GLU A 138 -21.10 11.16 -19.66
CA GLU A 138 -22.32 10.30 -19.74
C GLU A 138 -22.54 9.55 -21.07
N ASP A 139 -21.82 9.87 -22.14
CA ASP A 139 -21.97 9.22 -23.46
C ASP A 139 -20.65 8.60 -23.97
N GLU A 140 -19.66 8.45 -23.10
CA GLU A 140 -18.38 7.86 -23.48
C GLU A 140 -18.37 6.34 -23.24
N LEU A 141 -17.98 5.59 -24.28
CA LEU A 141 -17.78 4.16 -24.16
C LEU A 141 -16.60 3.84 -23.23
N ILE A 142 -16.87 2.98 -22.26
CA ILE A 142 -15.88 2.47 -21.30
C ILE A 142 -15.93 0.95 -21.27
N VAL A 143 -14.79 0.33 -21.00
CA VAL A 143 -14.68 -1.13 -20.89
C VAL A 143 -13.86 -1.49 -19.67
N GLN A 144 -14.24 -2.55 -18.97
CA GLN A 144 -13.53 -3.05 -17.80
C GLN A 144 -12.52 -4.12 -18.20
N CYS A 145 -11.28 -4.00 -17.73
CA CYS A 145 -10.28 -5.05 -17.93
C CYS A 145 -10.50 -6.22 -16.95
N ARG A 146 -10.60 -7.45 -17.46
CA ARG A 146 -10.73 -8.68 -16.66
C ARG A 146 -9.52 -8.96 -15.76
N GLN A 147 -8.32 -8.52 -16.14
CA GLN A 147 -7.09 -8.83 -15.39
C GLN A 147 -6.88 -7.94 -14.17
N CYS A 148 -7.17 -6.65 -14.31
CA CYS A 148 -6.86 -5.65 -13.29
C CYS A 148 -8.08 -4.89 -12.78
N ASP A 149 -9.28 -5.26 -13.24
CA ASP A 149 -10.58 -4.69 -12.88
C ASP A 149 -10.72 -3.18 -13.11
N ARG A 150 -9.77 -2.56 -13.81
CA ARG A 150 -9.79 -1.13 -14.13
C ARG A 150 -10.71 -0.85 -15.29
N TRP A 151 -11.49 0.21 -15.14
CA TRP A 151 -12.23 0.83 -16.23
C TRP A 151 -11.30 1.72 -17.04
N VAL A 152 -11.49 1.73 -18.36
CA VAL A 152 -10.77 2.56 -19.31
C VAL A 152 -11.73 3.03 -20.39
N HIS A 153 -11.47 4.20 -20.99
CA HIS A 153 -12.15 4.58 -22.23
C HIS A 153 -11.91 3.52 -23.31
N ALA A 154 -12.97 3.11 -23.99
CA ALA A 154 -12.93 2.17 -25.11
C ALA A 154 -11.99 2.67 -26.22
N CYS A 155 -12.08 3.97 -26.58
CA CYS A 155 -11.26 4.57 -27.62
C CYS A 155 -9.75 4.57 -27.26
N CYS A 156 -9.40 4.64 -25.97
CA CYS A 156 -8.02 4.51 -25.49
C CYS A 156 -7.46 3.09 -25.66
N GLN A 157 -8.31 2.14 -26.04
CA GLN A 157 -7.98 0.74 -26.27
C GLN A 157 -8.19 0.33 -27.73
N GLY A 158 -8.59 1.27 -28.59
CA GLY A 158 -8.88 1.05 -30.00
C GLY A 158 -10.29 0.54 -30.30
N LEU A 159 -11.22 0.60 -29.34
CA LEU A 159 -12.62 0.23 -29.52
C LEU A 159 -13.45 1.52 -29.70
N ASN A 160 -14.18 1.64 -30.80
CA ASN A 160 -14.85 2.89 -31.21
C ASN A 160 -16.36 2.73 -31.39
N THR A 161 -16.91 1.52 -31.31
CA THR A 161 -18.34 1.26 -31.43
C THR A 161 -18.86 0.45 -30.24
N ASP A 162 -20.16 0.54 -29.95
CA ASP A 162 -20.83 -0.24 -28.92
C ASP A 162 -20.65 -1.76 -29.16
N GLU A 163 -20.82 -2.22 -30.40
CA GLU A 163 -20.64 -3.63 -30.79
C GLU A 163 -19.22 -4.13 -30.49
N GLU A 164 -18.19 -3.33 -30.74
CA GLU A 164 -16.80 -3.69 -30.41
C GLU A 164 -16.59 -3.81 -28.89
N VAL A 165 -17.23 -2.94 -28.11
CA VAL A 165 -17.14 -2.94 -26.64
C VAL A 165 -17.88 -4.13 -26.05
N GLU A 166 -19.09 -4.42 -26.53
CA GLU A 166 -19.89 -5.58 -26.11
C GLU A 166 -19.16 -6.89 -26.41
N ASN A 167 -18.68 -7.07 -27.63
CA ASN A 167 -17.89 -8.26 -28.00
C ASN A 167 -16.63 -8.40 -27.14
N ALA A 168 -15.92 -7.29 -26.88
CA ALA A 168 -14.73 -7.32 -26.02
C ALA A 168 -15.07 -7.69 -24.56
N ALA A 169 -16.21 -7.23 -24.04
CA ALA A 169 -16.66 -7.58 -22.70
C ALA A 169 -17.01 -9.08 -22.59
N ASP A 170 -17.72 -9.62 -23.59
CA ASP A 170 -18.14 -11.02 -23.64
C ASP A 170 -16.96 -11.99 -23.84
N ASP A 171 -16.02 -11.66 -24.73
CA ASP A 171 -14.82 -12.48 -25.00
C ASP A 171 -13.76 -12.38 -23.87
N GLY A 172 -13.90 -11.36 -23.01
CA GLY A 172 -12.99 -11.07 -21.92
C GLY A 172 -11.85 -10.14 -22.32
N PHE A 173 -12.06 -8.85 -22.05
CA PHE A 173 -11.15 -7.78 -22.40
C PHE A 173 -9.93 -7.67 -21.47
N ASP A 174 -8.72 -7.74 -22.05
CA ASP A 174 -7.46 -7.46 -21.36
C ASP A 174 -6.89 -6.12 -21.87
N CYS A 175 -6.74 -5.10 -21.03
CA CYS A 175 -6.28 -3.77 -21.47
C CYS A 175 -4.82 -3.75 -21.94
N THR A 176 -4.43 -2.71 -22.69
CA THR A 176 -3.05 -2.51 -23.20
C THR A 176 -2.01 -2.62 -22.10
N MET A 177 -2.28 -2.09 -20.90
CA MET A 177 -1.36 -2.19 -19.76
C MET A 177 -1.19 -3.63 -19.27
N CYS A 178 -2.21 -4.47 -19.40
CA CYS A 178 -2.11 -5.87 -19.00
C CYS A 178 -1.53 -6.77 -20.11
N ARG A 179 -1.76 -6.45 -21.37
CA ARG A 179 -1.24 -7.18 -22.53
C ARG A 179 0.29 -7.07 -22.64
N THR A 180 0.87 -5.91 -22.39
CA THR A 180 2.34 -5.70 -22.46
C THR A 180 3.12 -6.61 -21.49
N HIS A 181 2.49 -7.00 -20.37
CA HIS A 181 3.11 -7.83 -19.34
C HIS A 181 2.64 -9.30 -19.40
N ALA A 182 1.92 -9.71 -20.44
CA ALA A 182 1.45 -11.08 -20.64
C ALA A 182 2.44 -11.96 -21.44
N LEU A 183 3.55 -11.39 -21.94
CA LEU A 183 4.62 -12.18 -22.54
C LEU A 183 5.40 -12.93 -21.44
N PRO A 184 5.50 -14.27 -21.49
CA PRO A 184 6.31 -15.01 -20.53
C PRO A 184 7.78 -14.60 -20.69
N SER A 185 8.42 -14.24 -19.58
CA SER A 185 9.87 -14.22 -19.46
C SER A 185 10.38 -15.62 -19.81
N GLN A 186 10.93 -15.79 -21.02
CA GLN A 186 11.65 -17.00 -21.33
C GLN A 186 12.90 -17.09 -20.45
N GLY A 187 12.95 -18.17 -19.65
CA GLY A 187 14.18 -18.87 -19.30
C GLY A 187 15.07 -18.22 -18.24
N LYS A 188 15.00 -18.74 -17.00
CA LYS A 188 16.04 -19.61 -16.43
C LYS A 188 15.69 -19.95 -14.97
N THR A 189 15.22 -21.16 -14.74
CA THR A 189 15.51 -21.88 -13.49
C THR A 189 16.94 -22.40 -13.57
N PRO A 190 17.74 -22.27 -12.51
CA PRO A 190 18.66 -23.31 -12.11
C PRO A 190 18.05 -23.97 -10.88
N ASP A 191 17.43 -25.12 -11.12
CA ASP A 191 17.41 -26.18 -10.13
C ASP A 191 18.87 -26.58 -9.88
N LEU A 192 19.30 -26.61 -8.62
CA LEU A 192 20.33 -27.51 -8.11
C LEU A 192 20.38 -27.35 -6.59
N ALA A 193 19.80 -28.35 -5.93
CA ALA A 193 20.13 -28.78 -4.59
C ALA A 193 21.64 -28.73 -4.31
N HIS A 194 22.02 -28.51 -3.05
CA HIS A 194 22.78 -29.46 -2.21
C HIS A 194 23.07 -28.80 -0.85
N THR A 195 22.39 -29.30 0.19
CA THR A 195 22.90 -29.39 1.56
C THR A 195 24.11 -30.34 1.59
N PRO A 196 24.98 -30.24 2.62
CA PRO A 196 24.69 -30.86 3.90
C PRO A 196 24.36 -29.87 5.03
#